data_AF-A0A538RP83-F1
#
_entry.id   AF-A0A538RP83-F1
#
_cell.length_a   1.000
_cell.length_b   1.000
_cell.length_c   1.000
_cell.angle_alpha   90.00
_cell.angle_beta   90.00
_cell.angle_gamma   90.00
#
_symmetry.space_group_name_H-M   'P 1'
#
loop_
_entity.id
_entity.type
_entity.pdbx_description
1 polymer ?
#
loop_
_entity_poly.entity_id
_entity_poly.type
_entity_poly.pdbx_seq_one_letter_code
_entity_poly.pdbx_strand_id
1 'polypeptide(L)'
;MAITLDLPAETVRLLKEKAARAGQTLENYLQELAKRDVLAANGSPSVDSQAVPSALPTEEWVARWYAWAERQLPRAVVLDDSRESIYAGRGE
;
A
#
# COMPACT_ATOMS: atom_id res chain seq x y z
N MET A 1 13.39 28.84 3.96
CA MET A 1 12.04 29.12 3.42
C MET A 1 11.05 28.69 4.49
N ALA A 2 10.19 29.58 4.97
CA ALA A 2 9.25 29.29 6.07
C ALA A 2 7.84 29.15 5.49
N ILE A 3 7.11 28.11 5.91
CA ILE A 3 5.72 27.86 5.51
C ILE A 3 4.86 28.03 6.76
N THR A 4 3.82 28.86 6.66
CA THR A 4 2.84 29.05 7.73
C THR A 4 1.60 28.23 7.39
N LEU A 5 1.23 27.32 8.27
CA LEU A 5 0.03 26.50 8.14
C LEU A 5 -0.99 26.97 9.17
N ASP A 6 -2.18 27.33 8.71
CA ASP A 6 -3.31 27.58 9.60
C ASP A 6 -3.97 26.25 9.94
N LEU A 7 -3.86 25.84 11.21
CA LEU A 7 -4.33 24.55 11.69
C LEU A 7 -5.24 24.75 12.90
N PRO A 8 -6.35 23.99 13.01
CA PRO A 8 -7.17 23.99 14.21
C PRO A 8 -6.33 23.68 15.45
N ALA A 9 -6.62 24.34 16.57
CA ALA A 9 -5.86 24.19 17.82
C ALA A 9 -5.75 22.73 18.29
N GLU A 10 -6.81 21.95 18.08
CA GLU A 10 -6.84 20.52 18.41
C GLU A 10 -5.85 19.71 17.56
N THR A 11 -5.76 20.01 16.26
CA THR A 11 -4.81 19.38 15.34
C THR A 11 -3.37 19.68 15.74
N VAL A 12 -3.08 20.93 16.13
CA VAL A 12 -1.75 21.33 16.62
C VAL A 12 -1.38 20.57 17.89
N ARG A 13 -2.33 20.38 18.82
CA ARG A 13 -2.11 19.62 20.06
C ARG A 13 -1.75 18.16 19.75
N LEU A 14 -2.53 17.51 18.89
CA LEU A 14 -2.28 16.12 18.49
C LEU A 14 -0.94 15.96 17.76
N LEU A 15 -0.58 16.90 16.88
CA LEU A 15 0.70 16.84 16.16
C LEU A 15 1.88 17.01 17.11
N LYS A 16 1.78 17.90 18.10
CA LYS A 16 2.82 18.06 19.13
C LYS A 16 2.99 16.80 19.97
N GLU A 17 1.89 16.16 20.36
CA GLU A 17 1.94 14.91 21.11
C GLU A 17 2.59 13.79 20.29
N LYS A 18 2.23 13.66 19.01
CA LYS A 18 2.84 12.68 18.11
C LYS A 18 4.33 12.93 17.88
N ALA A 19 4.73 14.20 17.72
CA ALA A 19 6.14 14.57 17.60
C ALA A 19 6.92 14.22 18.88
N ALA A 20 6.36 14.52 20.06
CA ALA A 20 6.96 14.19 21.35
C ALA A 20 7.13 12.67 21.54
N ARG A 21 6.12 11.87 21.17
CA ARG A 21 6.21 10.40 21.20
C ARG A 21 7.29 9.86 20.26
N ALA A 22 7.52 10.53 19.13
CA ALA A 22 8.57 10.18 18.18
C ALA A 22 9.96 10.72 18.59
N GLY A 23 10.07 11.47 19.69
CA GLY A 23 11.31 12.12 20.12
C GLY A 23 11.78 13.23 19.18
N GLN A 24 10.87 13.81 18.41
CA GLN A 24 11.16 14.81 17.38
C GLN A 24 10.56 16.18 17.75
N THR A 25 11.14 17.24 17.19
CA THR A 25 10.48 18.56 17.17
C THR A 25 9.28 18.52 16.21
N LEU A 26 8.31 19.40 16.43
CA LEU A 26 7.10 19.46 15.60
C LEU A 26 7.44 19.71 14.13
N GLU A 27 8.43 20.55 13.87
CA GLU A 27 8.90 20.92 12.54
C GLU A 27 9.53 19.71 11.83
N ASN A 28 10.40 18.96 12.51
CA ASN A 28 11.01 17.75 11.95
C ASN A 28 9.96 16.67 11.68
N TYR A 29 9.00 16.53 12.60
CA TYR A 29 7.90 15.59 12.44
C TYR A 29 7.04 15.91 11.22
N LEU A 30 6.69 17.19 11.02
CA LEU A 30 5.93 17.64 9.85
C LEU A 30 6.72 17.50 8.55
N GLN A 31 8.02 17.76 8.58
CA GLN A 31 8.88 17.59 7.42
C GLN A 31 8.98 16.11 7.00
N GLU A 32 9.12 15.19 7.96
CA GLU A 32 9.12 13.75 7.68
C GLU A 32 7.76 13.25 7.20
N LEU A 33 6.67 13.77 7.77
CA LEU A 33 5.31 13.48 7.29
C LEU A 33 5.13 13.91 5.83
N ALA A 34 5.52 15.15 5.50
CA ALA A 34 5.44 15.67 4.13
C ALA A 34 6.30 14.86 3.15
N LYS A 35 7.51 14.43 3.56
CA LYS A 35 8.34 13.54 2.73
C LYS A 35 7.66 12.21 2.46
N ARG A 36 7.04 11.59 3.48
CA ARG A 36 6.30 10.33 3.34
C ARG A 36 5.10 10.49 2.41
N ASP A 37 4.35 11.57 2.55
CA ASP A 37 3.18 11.84 1.72
C ASP A 37 3.57 12.16 0.27
N VAL A 38 4.67 12.88 0.02
CA VAL A 38 5.20 13.09 -1.34
C VAL A 38 5.66 11.78 -1.96
N LEU A 39 6.24 10.86 -1.18
CA LEU A 39 6.59 9.52 -1.66
C LEU A 39 5.32 8.70 -1.97
N ALA A 40 4.28 8.80 -1.15
CA ALA A 40 3.02 8.07 -1.35
C ALA A 40 2.14 8.66 -2.48
N ALA A 41 2.11 9.98 -2.65
CA ALA A 41 1.27 10.68 -3.63
C ALA A 41 1.87 10.69 -5.05
N ASN A 42 3.19 10.56 -5.19
CA ASN A 42 3.85 10.43 -6.50
C ASN A 42 3.97 8.98 -7.00
N GLY A 43 3.20 8.05 -6.43
CA GLY A 43 3.07 6.69 -6.95
C GLY A 43 4.17 5.71 -6.51
N SER A 44 4.84 5.95 -5.38
CA SER A 44 5.51 4.84 -4.69
C SER A 44 4.52 4.21 -3.72
N PRO A 45 4.02 3.01 -4.03
CA PRO A 45 3.14 2.34 -3.11
C PRO A 45 3.98 1.91 -1.89
N SER A 46 3.31 1.76 -0.75
CA SER A 46 3.83 1.34 0.55
C SER A 46 4.93 0.29 0.42
N VAL A 47 5.86 0.18 1.38
CA VAL A 47 6.99 -0.79 1.34
C VAL A 47 6.57 -2.27 1.15
N ASP A 48 5.26 -2.59 1.24
CA ASP A 48 4.66 -3.91 0.91
C ASP A 48 4.00 -4.01 -0.47
N SER A 49 4.03 -2.94 -1.25
CA SER A 49 3.58 -2.91 -2.61
C SER A 49 4.81 -2.94 -3.50
N GLN A 50 5.21 -4.16 -3.87
CA GLN A 50 6.16 -4.35 -4.95
C GLN A 50 5.71 -3.48 -6.13
N ALA A 51 6.49 -2.45 -6.41
CA ALA A 51 6.44 -1.72 -7.66
C ALA A 51 6.40 -2.76 -8.77
N VAL A 52 5.28 -2.87 -9.46
CA VAL A 52 5.22 -3.63 -10.71
C VAL A 52 6.22 -2.90 -11.61
N PRO A 53 7.36 -3.53 -11.98
CA PRO A 53 8.33 -2.86 -12.82
C PRO A 53 7.64 -2.45 -14.11
N SER A 54 8.00 -1.27 -14.60
CA SER A 54 7.62 -0.72 -15.91
C SER A 54 7.20 -1.81 -16.90
N ALA A 55 5.95 -1.71 -17.36
CA ALA A 55 5.27 -2.61 -18.27
C ALA A 55 6.25 -3.40 -19.16
N LEU A 56 6.54 -4.63 -18.76
CA LEU A 56 7.17 -5.59 -19.65
C LEU A 56 6.35 -5.63 -20.94
N PRO A 57 6.98 -5.73 -22.13
CA PRO A 57 6.27 -6.09 -23.34
C PRO A 57 5.38 -7.30 -23.04
N THR A 58 4.14 -7.29 -23.55
CA THR A 58 3.13 -8.31 -23.22
C THR A 58 3.69 -9.73 -23.39
N GLU A 59 4.50 -9.96 -24.41
CA GLU A 59 5.15 -11.24 -24.69
C GLU A 59 6.09 -11.68 -23.56
N GLU A 60 6.91 -10.76 -23.05
CA GLU A 60 7.85 -11.04 -21.96
C GLU A 60 7.11 -11.26 -20.64
N TRP A 61 6.02 -10.54 -20.40
CA TRP A 61 5.16 -10.76 -19.25
C TRP A 61 4.48 -12.14 -19.30
N VAL A 62 3.94 -12.52 -20.46
CA VAL A 62 3.31 -13.83 -20.69
C VAL A 62 4.33 -14.95 -20.50
N ALA A 63 5.53 -14.83 -21.06
CA ALA A 63 6.58 -15.83 -20.89
C ALA A 63 6.97 -16.01 -19.42
N ARG A 64 7.09 -14.92 -18.66
CA ARG A 64 7.37 -14.98 -17.22
C ARG A 64 6.24 -15.60 -16.42
N TRP A 65 5.00 -15.35 -16.79
CA TRP A 65 3.84 -15.97 -16.15
C TRP A 65 3.84 -17.49 -16.33
N TYR A 66 4.06 -17.99 -17.55
CA TYR A 66 4.17 -19.43 -17.80
C TYR A 66 5.34 -20.06 -17.04
N ALA A 67 6.52 -19.44 -17.06
CA ALA A 67 7.67 -19.93 -16.32
C ALA A 67 7.45 -19.96 -14.79
N TRP A 68 6.65 -19.04 -14.24
CA TRP A 68 6.23 -19.08 -12.84
C TRP A 68 5.25 -20.22 -12.57
N ALA A 69 4.27 -20.42 -13.46
CA ALA A 69 3.26 -21.46 -13.33
C ALA A 69 3.88 -22.87 -13.39
N GLU A 70 4.81 -23.10 -14.30
CA GLU A 70 5.54 -24.37 -14.43
C GLU A 70 6.38 -24.72 -13.20
N ARG A 71 6.86 -23.71 -12.46
CA ARG A 71 7.60 -23.91 -11.21
C ARG A 71 6.69 -24.27 -10.03
N GLN A 72 5.37 -24.14 -10.16
CA GLN A 72 4.46 -24.51 -9.10
C GLN A 72 4.28 -26.04 -9.12
N LEU A 73 4.53 -26.67 -7.97
CA LEU A 73 4.18 -28.07 -7.76
C LEU A 73 2.66 -28.24 -7.97
N PRO A 74 2.21 -29.23 -8.74
CA PRO A 74 0.78 -29.50 -8.88
C PRO A 74 0.20 -29.78 -7.49
N ARG A 75 -0.69 -28.90 -7.04
CA ARG A 75 -1.42 -29.08 -5.79
C ARG A 75 -2.71 -29.80 -6.11
N ALA A 76 -3.00 -30.88 -5.40
CA ALA A 76 -4.29 -31.55 -5.43
C ALA A 76 -5.33 -30.73 -4.65
N VAL A 77 -5.63 -29.53 -5.14
CA VAL A 77 -6.63 -28.63 -4.57
C VAL A 77 -7.71 -28.43 -5.62
N VAL A 78 -8.95 -28.73 -5.23
CA VAL A 78 -10.12 -28.39 -6.03
C VAL A 78 -10.37 -26.90 -5.83
N LEU A 79 -10.19 -26.11 -6.89
CA LEU A 79 -10.58 -24.71 -6.90
C LEU A 79 -12.07 -24.65 -7.27
N ASP A 80 -12.91 -24.29 -6.30
CA ASP A 80 -14.32 -24.01 -6.54
C ASP A 80 -14.49 -22.55 -6.97
N ASP A 81 -14.67 -22.33 -8.28
CA ASP A 81 -14.94 -21.02 -8.88
C ASP A 81 -16.45 -20.72 -8.96
N SER A 82 -17.27 -21.51 -8.28
CA SER A 82 -18.70 -21.26 -8.22
C SER A 82 -18.97 -20.05 -7.33
N ARG A 83 -19.28 -18.90 -7.93
CA ARG A 83 -19.80 -17.71 -7.23
C ARG A 83 -21.03 -17.99 -6.36
N GLU A 84 -21.67 -19.14 -6.53
CA GLU A 84 -22.84 -19.60 -5.78
C GLU A 84 -22.47 -20.16 -4.38
N SER A 85 -21.25 -20.65 -4.15
CA SER A 85 -20.88 -21.28 -2.87
C SER A 85 -20.76 -20.28 -1.71
N ILE A 86 -20.59 -18.98 -2.00
CA ILE A 86 -20.64 -17.89 -1.01
C ILE A 86 -22.07 -17.53 -0.57
N TYR A 87 -23.11 -18.02 -1.26
CA TYR A 87 -24.51 -17.81 -0.91
C TYR A 87 -25.18 -19.04 -0.28
N ALA A 88 -24.44 -20.14 -0.11
CA ALA A 88 -24.94 -21.34 0.57
C ALA A 88 -25.47 -20.98 1.97
N GLY A 89 -26.76 -21.24 2.22
CA GLY A 89 -27.44 -20.93 3.47
C GLY A 89 -28.13 -19.56 3.55
N ARG A 90 -28.18 -18.77 2.47
CA ARG A 90 -29.07 -17.59 2.38
C ARG A 90 -30.31 -17.92 1.52
N GLY A 91 -31.32 -18.54 2.14
CA GLY A 91 -32.64 -18.68 1.52
C GLY A 91 -33.34 -20.04 1.66
N GLU A 92 -32.90 -20.91 2.57
CA GLU A 92 -33.68 -22.08 3.01
C GLU A 92 -34.37 -21.82 4.35
#